data_AF-A0A3B0STR3-F1
#
_entry.id   AF-A0A3B0STR3-F1
#
_cell.length_a   1.000
_cell.length_b   1.000
_cell.length_c   1.000
_cell.angle_alpha   90.00
_cell.angle_beta   90.00
_cell.angle_gamma   90.00
#
_symmetry.space_group_name_H-M   'P 1'
#
loop_
_entity.id
_entity.type
_entity.pdbx_description
1 polymer ?
#
loop_
_entity_poly.entity_id
_entity_poly.type
_entity_poly.pdbx_seq_one_letter_code
_entity_poly.pdbx_strand_id
1 'polypeptide(L)'
;MSDLTQRRRRVFSTVAWATLAFNVLVILGGTIVRATGSGDGCGDTWPKCGDQFVPPNATIETLIEFSHRASSFLAGLGVLAVVILALWFFPKGDITRRAAVVSGILLI
;
A
#
# COMPACT_ATOMS: atom_id res chain seq x y z
N MET A 1 -4.90 -13.68 -30.42
CA MET A 1 -4.33 -12.39 -29.97
C MET A 1 -5.26 -11.62 -29.02
N SER A 2 -6.59 -11.80 -29.08
CA SER A 2 -7.57 -11.20 -28.13
C SER A 2 -7.48 -11.73 -26.71
N ASP A 3 -7.23 -13.03 -26.55
CA ASP A 3 -7.30 -13.72 -25.25
C ASP A 3 -6.20 -13.29 -24.27
N LEU A 4 -4.97 -13.05 -24.76
CA LEU A 4 -3.86 -12.56 -23.95
C LEU A 4 -4.12 -11.14 -23.42
N THR A 5 -4.74 -10.28 -24.23
CA THR A 5 -5.13 -8.91 -23.84
C THR A 5 -6.24 -8.94 -22.80
N GLN A 6 -7.22 -9.83 -22.96
CA GLN A 6 -8.29 -10.03 -22.00
C GLN A 6 -7.77 -10.57 -20.66
N ARG A 7 -6.85 -11.54 -20.69
CA ARG A 7 -6.20 -12.07 -19.49
C ARG A 7 -5.36 -11.01 -18.77
N ARG A 8 -4.57 -10.21 -19.50
CA ARG A 8 -3.81 -9.08 -18.94
C ARG A 8 -4.72 -8.05 -18.27
N ARG A 9 -5.83 -7.66 -18.90
CA ARG A 9 -6.81 -6.74 -18.30
C ARG A 9 -7.46 -7.30 -17.04
N ARG A 10 -7.81 -8.59 -17.01
CA ARG A 10 -8.34 -9.24 -15.79
C ARG A 10 -7.33 -9.23 -14.66
N VAL A 11 -6.09 -9.67 -14.93
CA VAL A 11 -5.01 -9.66 -13.92
C VAL A 11 -4.78 -8.24 -13.39
N PHE A 12 -4.67 -7.25 -14.29
CA PHE A 12 -4.51 -5.85 -13.89
C PHE A 12 -5.68 -5.38 -13.01
N SER A 13 -6.92 -5.64 -13.42
CA SER A 13 -8.11 -5.27 -12.67
C SER A 13 -8.16 -5.93 -11.29
N THR A 14 -7.88 -7.23 -11.20
CA THR A 14 -7.83 -7.95 -9.92
C THR A 14 -6.76 -7.38 -9.00
N VAL A 15 -5.56 -7.11 -9.50
CA VAL A 15 -4.48 -6.50 -8.70
C VAL A 15 -4.88 -5.10 -8.26
N ALA A 16 -5.43 -4.27 -9.16
CA ALA A 16 -5.87 -2.91 -8.83
C ALA A 16 -6.97 -2.90 -7.75
N TRP A 17 -7.98 -3.77 -7.87
CA TRP A 17 -9.04 -3.90 -6.87
C TRP A 17 -8.52 -4.43 -5.53
N ALA A 18 -7.60 -5.39 -5.55
CA ALA A 18 -6.96 -5.90 -4.33
C ALA A 18 -6.13 -4.81 -3.63
N THR A 19 -5.34 -4.03 -4.39
CA THR A 19 -4.58 -2.90 -3.87
C THR A 19 -5.50 -1.82 -3.31
N LEU A 20 -6.61 -1.51 -3.98
CA LEU A 20 -7.59 -0.55 -3.48
C LEU A 20 -8.20 -1.01 -2.15
N ALA A 21 -8.68 -2.25 -2.09
CA ALA A 21 -9.25 -2.82 -0.86
C ALA A 21 -8.24 -2.80 0.28
N PHE A 22 -6.98 -3.15 0.00
CA PHE A 22 -5.92 -3.11 1.00
C PHE A 22 -5.63 -1.69 1.49
N ASN A 23 -5.55 -0.70 0.61
CA ASN A 23 -5.38 0.71 1.00
C ASN A 23 -6.53 1.20 1.89
N VAL A 24 -7.78 0.83 1.58
CA VAL A 24 -8.94 1.15 2.43
C VAL A 24 -8.77 0.56 3.83
N LEU A 25 -8.34 -0.70 3.94
CA LEU A 25 -8.07 -1.33 5.24
C LEU A 25 -6.95 -0.62 6.01
N VAL A 26 -5.88 -0.20 5.33
CA VAL A 26 -4.79 0.56 5.95
C VAL A 26 -5.29 1.90 6.50
N ILE A 27 -6.10 2.64 5.73
CA ILE A 27 -6.71 3.91 6.19
C ILE A 27 -7.56 3.67 7.44
N LEU A 28 -8.38 2.62 7.46
CA LEU A 28 -9.16 2.24 8.64
C LEU A 28 -8.25 1.87 9.82
N GLY A 29 -7.14 1.14 9.57
CA GLY A 29 -6.12 0.88 10.58
C GLY A 29 -5.56 2.15 11.21
N GLY A 30 -5.33 3.20 10.40
CA GLY A 30 -4.90 4.51 10.88
C GLY A 30 -5.92 5.19 11.81
N THR A 31 -7.22 4.95 11.59
CA THR A 31 -8.26 5.43 12.52
C THR A 31 -8.22 4.71 13.86
N ILE A 32 -7.90 3.41 13.86
CA ILE A 32 -7.75 2.61 15.09
C ILE A 32 -6.56 3.13 15.89
N VAL A 33 -5.40 3.34 15.25
CA VAL A 33 -4.20 3.90 15.90
C VAL A 33 -4.51 5.22 16.61
N ARG A 34 -5.29 6.11 15.96
CA ARG A 34 -5.72 7.38 16.56
C ARG A 34 -6.70 7.18 17.71
N ALA A 35 -7.67 6.29 17.55
CA ALA A 35 -8.69 6.02 18.57
C ALA A 35 -8.11 5.36 19.84
N THR A 36 -7.10 4.51 19.68
CA THR A 36 -6.41 3.85 20.82
C THR A 36 -5.32 4.70 21.44
N GLY A 37 -5.07 5.92 20.93
CA GLY A 37 -3.98 6.78 21.42
C GLY A 37 -2.58 6.22 21.13
N SER A 38 -2.46 5.21 20.27
CA SER A 38 -1.21 4.50 19.97
C SER A 38 -0.36 5.17 18.90
N GLY A 39 -0.63 6.43 18.58
CA GLY A 39 0.07 7.17 17.50
C GLY A 39 1.54 7.49 17.79
N ASP A 40 2.01 7.22 19.01
CA ASP A 40 3.38 7.44 19.48
C ASP A 40 3.97 6.20 20.19
N GLY A 41 3.42 5.02 19.91
CA GLY A 41 3.90 3.74 20.44
C GLY A 41 5.29 3.32 19.93
N CYS A 42 5.71 3.81 18.77
CA CYS A 42 7.02 3.55 18.14
C CYS A 42 7.97 4.76 18.11
N GLY A 43 7.52 5.94 18.55
CA GLY A 43 8.28 7.19 18.53
C GLY A 43 8.57 7.73 17.12
N ASP A 44 9.38 8.79 17.02
CA ASP A 44 9.62 9.53 15.77
C ASP A 44 10.59 8.85 14.79
N THR A 45 11.30 7.80 15.21
CA THR A 45 12.23 7.10 14.32
C THR A 45 11.46 6.21 13.35
N TRP A 46 11.70 6.37 12.05
CA TRP A 46 11.21 5.51 10.97
C TRP A 46 12.40 5.17 10.05
N PRO A 47 12.62 3.90 9.63
CA PRO A 47 11.70 2.74 9.63
C PRO A 47 11.75 1.88 10.89
N LYS A 48 12.53 2.30 11.89
CA LYS A 48 12.64 1.61 13.18
C LYS A 48 11.42 1.92 14.05
N CYS A 49 11.34 1.26 15.19
CA CYS A 49 10.39 1.53 16.26
C CYS A 49 11.25 1.69 17.52
N GLY A 50 11.57 2.93 17.88
CA GLY A 50 12.71 3.24 18.76
C GLY A 50 14.06 2.90 18.12
N ASP A 51 14.87 2.09 18.79
CA ASP A 51 16.23 1.71 18.34
C ASP A 51 16.27 0.46 17.45
N GLN A 52 15.17 -0.30 17.36
CA GLN A 52 15.11 -1.60 16.68
C GLN A 52 14.05 -1.66 15.58
N PHE A 53 14.20 -2.56 14.60
CA PHE A 53 13.23 -2.76 13.51
C PHE A 53 12.00 -3.59 13.93
N VAL A 54 12.15 -4.42 14.95
CA VAL A 54 11.07 -5.19 15.55
C VAL A 54 10.99 -4.74 17.01
N PRO A 55 9.81 -4.36 17.52
CA PRO A 55 9.69 -3.87 18.88
C PRO A 55 10.10 -4.95 19.89
N PRO A 56 11.11 -4.71 20.75
CA PRO A 56 11.45 -5.64 21.83
C PRO A 56 10.43 -5.58 22.98
N ASN A 57 9.72 -4.45 23.10
CA ASN A 57 8.71 -4.19 24.11
C ASN A 57 7.33 -4.35 23.46
N ALA A 58 6.72 -5.53 23.59
CA ALA A 58 5.43 -5.86 23.00
C ALA A 58 4.25 -5.23 23.77
N THR A 59 4.23 -3.90 23.91
CA THR A 59 3.03 -3.20 24.38
C THR A 59 1.98 -3.22 23.27
N ILE A 60 0.70 -3.14 23.63
CA ILE A 60 -0.40 -3.20 22.66
C ILE A 60 -0.31 -2.00 21.72
N GLU A 61 0.07 -0.84 22.24
CA GLU A 61 0.21 0.42 21.53
C GLU A 61 1.32 0.34 20.48
N THR A 62 2.51 -0.14 20.88
CA THR A 62 3.65 -0.33 19.96
C THR A 62 3.33 -1.34 18.87
N LEU A 63 2.62 -2.43 19.17
CA LEU A 63 2.21 -3.44 18.20
C LEU A 63 1.19 -2.90 17.18
N ILE A 64 0.23 -2.10 17.64
CA ILE A 64 -0.78 -1.46 16.78
C ILE A 64 -0.08 -0.48 15.81
N GLU A 65 0.81 0.37 16.31
CA GLU A 65 1.48 1.35 15.47
C GLU A 65 2.45 0.70 14.48
N PHE A 66 3.26 -0.27 14.94
CA PHE A 66 4.17 -1.02 14.07
C PHE A 66 3.40 -1.74 12.95
N SER A 67 2.29 -2.39 13.30
CA SER A 67 1.43 -3.08 12.32
C SER A 67 0.86 -2.11 11.29
N HIS A 68 0.43 -0.92 11.73
CA HIS A 68 -0.03 0.13 10.81
C HIS A 68 1.09 0.61 9.89
N ARG A 69 2.28 0.93 10.41
CA ARG A 69 3.47 1.34 9.62
C ARG A 69 3.86 0.29 8.58
N ALA A 70 3.88 -0.98 8.98
CA ALA A 70 4.19 -2.10 8.08
C ALA A 70 3.12 -2.26 6.99
N SER A 71 1.84 -2.15 7.35
CA SER A 71 0.73 -2.24 6.40
C SER A 71 0.75 -1.10 5.37
N SER A 72 1.07 0.13 5.78
CA SER A 72 1.23 1.28 4.89
C SER A 72 2.40 1.09 3.90
N PHE A 73 3.52 0.53 4.36
CA PHE A 73 4.63 0.20 3.47
C PHE A 73 4.23 -0.84 2.40
N LEU A 74 3.52 -1.90 2.82
CA LEU A 74 2.99 -2.91 1.89
C LEU A 74 1.97 -2.30 0.90
N ALA A 75 1.17 -1.33 1.33
CA ALA A 75 0.21 -0.66 0.47
C ALA A 75 0.92 0.16 -0.62
N GLY A 76 1.99 0.87 -0.25
CA GLY A 76 2.86 1.56 -1.20
C GLY A 76 3.48 0.62 -2.23
N LEU A 77 3.97 -0.56 -1.80
CA LEU A 77 4.46 -1.60 -2.73
C LEU A 77 3.36 -2.12 -3.66
N GLY A 78 2.12 -2.26 -3.16
CA GLY A 78 0.96 -2.62 -3.98
C GLY A 78 0.67 -1.59 -5.07
N VAL A 79 0.72 -0.30 -4.74
CA VAL A 79 0.56 0.79 -5.71
C VAL A 79 1.67 0.78 -6.75
N LEU A 80 2.94 0.61 -6.32
CA LEU A 80 4.08 0.47 -7.24
C LEU A 80 3.90 -0.73 -8.17
N ALA A 81 3.42 -1.86 -7.68
CA ALA A 81 3.13 -3.04 -8.51
C ALA A 81 2.06 -2.74 -9.56
N VAL A 82 0.97 -2.04 -9.22
CA VAL A 82 -0.06 -1.61 -10.19
C VAL A 82 0.55 -0.71 -11.27
N VAL A 83 1.39 0.26 -10.89
CA VAL A 83 2.07 1.14 -11.86
C VAL A 83 2.99 0.33 -12.78
N ILE A 84 3.82 -0.55 -12.24
CA ILE A 84 4.74 -1.39 -13.03
C ILE A 84 3.94 -2.28 -14.00
N LEU A 85 2.87 -2.93 -13.53
CA LEU A 85 2.00 -3.74 -14.39
C LEU A 85 1.32 -2.91 -15.48
N ALA A 86 0.90 -1.68 -15.17
CA ALA A 86 0.34 -0.76 -16.17
C ALA A 86 1.37 -0.40 -17.26
N LEU A 87 2.62 -0.16 -16.86
CA LEU A 87 3.71 0.16 -17.78
C LEU A 87 4.12 -1.04 -18.66
N TRP A 88 4.00 -2.26 -18.15
CA TRP A 88 4.37 -3.50 -18.86
C TRP A 88 3.27 -4.04 -19.77
N PHE A 89 1.99 -3.93 -19.37
CA PHE A 89 0.88 -4.51 -20.13
C PHE A 89 0.30 -3.57 -21.19
N PHE A 90 0.40 -2.25 -21.01
CA PHE A 90 -0.23 -1.27 -21.90
C PHE A 90 0.80 -0.46 -22.70
N PRO A 91 0.56 -0.23 -24.01
CA PRO A 91 1.47 0.52 -24.87
C PRO A 91 1.57 2.00 -24.47
N LYS A 92 2.63 2.68 -24.91
CA LYS A 92 2.84 4.12 -24.68
C LYS A 92 1.69 4.91 -25.34
N GLY A 93 0.91 5.64 -24.54
CA GLY A 93 -0.22 6.47 -25.01
C GLY A 93 -1.61 6.04 -24.50
N ASP A 94 -1.74 4.86 -23.90
CA ASP A 94 -3.00 4.38 -23.32
C ASP A 94 -3.41 5.20 -22.08
N ILE A 95 -4.69 5.55 -21.98
CA ILE A 95 -5.24 6.30 -20.84
C ILE A 95 -5.07 5.55 -19.52
N THR A 96 -5.12 4.22 -19.54
CA THR A 96 -4.95 3.34 -18.37
C THR A 96 -3.57 3.51 -17.76
N ARG A 97 -2.54 3.65 -18.60
CA ARG A 97 -1.16 3.85 -18.18
C ARG A 97 -0.96 5.23 -17.54
N ARG A 98 -1.54 6.27 -18.14
CA ARG A 98 -1.50 7.63 -17.59
C ARG A 98 -2.25 7.71 -16.26
N ALA A 99 -3.45 7.15 -16.21
CA ALA A 99 -4.27 7.10 -15.00
C ALA A 99 -3.54 6.38 -13.87
N ALA A 100 -2.95 5.20 -14.12
CA ALA A 100 -2.20 4.45 -13.11
C ALA A 100 -1.00 5.23 -12.56
N VAL A 101 -0.23 5.92 -13.42
CA VAL A 101 0.92 6.73 -12.99
C VAL A 101 0.46 7.94 -12.17
N VAL A 102 -0.57 8.66 -12.62
CA VAL A 102 -1.12 9.81 -11.90
C VAL A 102 -1.69 9.39 -10.54
N SER A 103 -2.44 8.29 -10.49
CA SER A 103 -2.96 7.76 -9.22
C SER A 103 -1.83 7.32 -8.28
N GLY A 104 -0.76 6.72 -8.82
CA GLY A 104 0.40 6.33 -8.03
C GLY A 104 1.13 7.53 -7.41
N ILE A 105 1.24 8.64 -8.15
CA ILE A 105 1.81 9.90 -7.65
C ILE A 105 0.94 10.53 -6.56
N LEU A 106 -0.39 10.42 -6.67
CA LEU A 106 -1.30 11.02 -5.69
C LEU A 106 -1.41 10.23 -4.38
N LEU A 107 -1.11 8.92 -4.41
CA LEU A 107 -1.26 8.01 -3.26
C LEU A 107 0.03 7.82 -2.46
N ILE A 108 1.17 8.29 -2.96
CA ILE A 108 2.48 8.31 -2.27
C ILE A 108 2.66 9.70 -1.66
#